data_AF-A0AAV1K764-F1
#
_entry.id   AF-A0AAV1K764-F1
#
_cell.length_a   1.000
_cell.length_b   1.000
_cell.length_c   1.000
_cell.angle_alpha   90.00
_cell.angle_beta   90.00
_cell.angle_gamma   90.00
#
_symmetry.space_group_name_H-M   'P 1'
#
loop_
_entity.id
_entity.type
_entity.pdbx_description
1 polymer ?
#
loop_
_entity_poly.entity_id
_entity_poly.type
_entity_poly.pdbx_seq_one_letter_code
_entity_poly.pdbx_strand_id
1 'polypeptide(L)'
;MMACPSSKTSLVQANLHHSVTASAQLRKWLEVQRTAIALIQEPWVGAGKIKGLNNLKGKLFYSSEHDKPRACIYTTKDICAQPLTDFCSRDMYAVAIQYTQESRLVVASVYMPEEDTPPPHDLSRLVNFCERTGLEVVIGTDSNAHHPLWGMEKPNEREITPPRHAEVKQPWWGKELDRKRKKVRKALNRAMNTSMDEDWLLYKKAKSEYKKCIRYRRSIGWRKFCGYIETCKQANRIRNILAKQNTSGSMSLKKPDGSYSTSPDEAQRILIETHFPGCCVTQEANRHDDILTSTAEDWNLAQRVVTMDKIHWAIHSFLPYKAAGPDGIFPALLQWGGKALIVRLAAIMRACLALKYVPRGWREVKVTFIPKPGKSDYTDPKSYRPISLTSFLLKTMERMCERELRGSALMNLPLHDKQHAYSLGKSTESALHKVITKIEEAIQNKEICLGSFIDIEGAFDRTNFSSIKGALGRHKVEPALID
;
A
#
# COMPACT_ATOMS: atom_id res chain seq x y z
N MET A 1 27.91 34.32 20.71
CA MET A 1 27.06 34.37 19.51
C MET A 1 26.41 33.01 19.32
N MET A 2 25.19 32.85 19.83
CA MET A 2 24.38 31.65 19.54
C MET A 2 23.74 31.88 18.17
N ALA A 3 23.98 30.96 17.24
CA ALA A 3 23.40 31.03 15.91
C ALA A 3 21.87 30.87 16.01
N CYS A 4 21.13 31.89 15.57
CA CYS A 4 19.73 31.75 15.22
C CYS A 4 19.61 30.65 14.15
N PRO A 5 18.72 29.66 14.29
CA PRO A 5 18.48 28.67 13.24
C PRO A 5 18.00 29.38 11.97
N SER A 6 18.68 29.15 10.85
CA SER A 6 18.32 29.71 9.54
C SER A 6 16.96 29.18 9.06
N SER A 7 15.97 30.07 9.03
CA SER A 7 14.75 30.18 8.21
C SER A 7 13.83 28.99 7.86
N LYS A 8 14.13 27.71 8.19
CA LYS A 8 13.15 26.61 8.11
C LYS A 8 13.40 25.53 9.18
N THR A 9 12.75 25.66 10.34
CA THR A 9 12.67 24.60 11.34
C THR A 9 11.68 23.53 10.87
N SER A 10 12.15 22.32 10.58
CA SER A 10 11.29 21.21 10.15
C SER A 10 10.69 20.48 11.35
N LEU A 11 9.36 20.38 11.36
CA LEU A 11 8.58 19.63 12.34
C LEU A 11 7.93 18.43 11.67
N VAL A 12 7.95 17.28 12.35
CA VAL A 12 7.24 16.08 11.91
C VAL A 12 6.31 15.59 13.01
N GLN A 13 5.14 15.07 12.63
CA GLN A 13 4.28 14.30 13.52
C GLN A 13 4.27 12.84 13.05
N ALA A 14 4.31 11.89 13.98
CA ALA A 14 4.30 10.46 13.66
C ALA A 14 3.62 9.63 14.75
N ASN A 15 2.61 8.85 14.35
CA ASN A 15 2.08 7.77 15.18
C ASN A 15 2.84 6.46 14.87
N LEU A 16 3.48 5.86 15.88
CA LEU A 16 4.35 4.69 15.70
C LEU A 16 3.65 3.35 15.97
N HIS A 17 2.42 3.35 16.48
CA HIS A 17 1.65 2.13 16.81
C HIS A 17 2.45 1.07 17.58
N HIS A 18 3.32 1.50 18.49
CA HIS A 18 4.24 0.67 19.26
C HIS A 18 5.18 -0.22 18.42
N SER A 19 5.36 0.12 17.14
CA SER A 19 6.06 -0.71 16.15
C SER A 19 7.57 -0.51 16.20
N VAL A 20 8.30 -1.63 16.30
CA VAL A 20 9.76 -1.68 16.20
C VAL A 20 10.22 -1.13 14.85
N THR A 21 9.54 -1.53 13.78
CA THR A 21 9.89 -1.19 12.40
C THR A 21 9.64 0.28 12.11
N ALA A 22 8.51 0.83 12.58
CA ALA A 22 8.19 2.25 12.42
C ALA A 22 9.17 3.12 13.20
N SER A 23 9.52 2.71 14.42
CA SER A 23 10.53 3.40 15.24
C SER A 23 11.92 3.43 14.56
N ALA A 24 12.32 2.32 13.91
CA ALA A 24 13.59 2.25 13.18
C ALA A 24 13.59 3.12 11.91
N GLN A 25 12.46 3.20 11.20
CA GLN A 25 12.31 4.07 10.04
C GLN A 25 12.33 5.55 10.43
N LEU A 26 11.56 5.93 11.46
CA LEU A 26 11.55 7.31 11.97
C LEU A 26 12.95 7.72 12.42
N ARG A 27 13.67 6.85 13.15
CA ARG A 27 15.06 7.11 13.52
C ARG A 27 15.94 7.42 12.31
N LYS A 28 15.92 6.58 11.28
CA LYS A 28 16.71 6.80 10.06
C LYS A 28 16.34 8.11 9.39
N TRP A 29 15.05 8.46 9.41
CA TRP A 29 14.55 9.70 8.84
C TRP A 29 15.05 10.93 9.63
N LEU A 30 14.97 10.91 10.97
CA LEU A 30 15.48 11.96 11.84
C LEU A 30 17.01 12.15 11.71
N GLU A 31 17.77 11.07 11.45
CA GLU A 31 19.22 11.13 11.23
C GLU A 31 19.59 11.73 9.86
N VAL A 32 18.78 11.51 8.81
CA VAL A 32 19.07 11.92 7.43
C VAL A 32 18.54 13.33 7.11
N GLN A 33 17.32 13.65 7.54
CA GLN A 33 16.59 14.85 7.08
C GLN A 33 16.87 16.12 7.90
N ARG A 34 17.80 16.07 8.87
CA ARG A 34 18.06 17.16 9.83
C ARG A 34 16.77 17.72 10.45
N THR A 35 15.81 16.84 10.75
CA THR A 35 14.54 17.28 11.34
C THR A 35 14.76 17.83 12.73
N ALA A 36 14.27 19.04 12.95
CA ALA A 36 14.52 19.81 14.14
C ALA A 36 13.63 19.35 15.31
N ILE A 37 12.34 19.07 15.05
CA ILE A 37 11.35 18.67 16.06
C ILE A 37 10.53 17.48 15.56
N ALA A 38 10.29 16.48 16.41
CA ALA A 38 9.36 15.39 16.12
C ALA A 38 8.35 15.17 17.25
N LEU A 39 7.07 15.18 16.91
CA LEU A 39 5.92 14.91 17.79
C LEU A 39 5.47 13.47 17.58
N ILE A 40 5.60 12.64 18.60
CA ILE A 40 5.50 11.20 18.44
C ILE A 40 4.41 10.64 19.35
N GLN A 41 3.49 9.87 18.77
CA GLN A 41 2.44 9.13 19.47
C GLN A 41 2.70 7.62 19.39
N GLU A 42 2.20 6.89 20.40
CA GLU A 42 2.33 5.45 20.56
C GLU A 42 3.77 4.92 20.33
N PRO A 43 4.80 5.46 21.00
CA PRO A 43 6.17 5.00 20.80
C PRO A 43 6.34 3.52 21.19
N TRP A 44 7.34 2.86 20.61
CA TRP A 44 7.72 1.53 21.05
C TRP A 44 8.35 1.60 22.44
N VAL A 45 7.70 1.02 23.46
CA VAL A 45 8.16 1.06 24.87
C VAL A 45 8.57 -0.35 25.33
N GLY A 46 9.65 -0.42 26.12
CA GLY A 46 10.06 -1.63 26.84
C GLY A 46 10.66 -1.30 28.20
N ALA A 47 10.12 -1.90 29.26
CA ALA A 47 10.49 -1.65 30.66
C ALA A 47 10.44 -0.16 31.05
N GLY A 48 9.32 0.51 30.80
CA GLY A 48 9.11 1.93 31.15
C GLY A 48 9.84 2.94 30.26
N LYS A 49 10.72 2.48 29.35
CA LYS A 49 11.55 3.35 28.51
C LYS A 49 11.21 3.20 27.04
N ILE A 50 11.24 4.32 26.31
CA ILE A 50 11.12 4.31 24.85
C ILE A 50 12.34 3.58 24.26
N LYS A 51 12.08 2.73 23.27
CA LYS A 51 13.05 1.89 22.56
C LYS A 51 13.07 2.29 21.08
N GLY A 52 14.18 2.01 20.40
CA GLY A 52 14.36 2.31 18.97
C GLY A 52 14.73 3.76 18.66
N LEU A 53 14.38 4.72 19.51
CA LEU A 53 14.71 6.15 19.35
C LEU A 53 15.87 6.63 20.25
N ASN A 54 16.61 5.69 20.86
CA ASN A 54 17.76 5.99 21.72
C ASN A 54 19.01 6.28 20.89
N ASN A 55 19.93 7.10 21.42
CA ASN A 55 21.20 7.50 20.78
C ASN A 55 21.06 8.37 19.54
N LEU A 56 19.95 9.11 19.40
CA LEU A 56 19.83 10.18 18.40
C LEU A 56 20.75 11.36 18.78
N LYS A 57 21.13 12.20 17.81
CA LYS A 57 21.96 13.41 18.05
C LYS A 57 21.21 14.55 18.78
N GLY A 58 20.05 14.26 19.36
CA GLY A 58 19.14 15.21 20.00
C GLY A 58 18.67 14.77 21.39
N LYS A 59 17.63 15.43 21.91
CA LYS A 59 17.02 15.15 23.21
C LYS A 59 15.60 14.61 23.00
N LEU A 60 15.29 13.52 23.72
CA LEU A 60 13.96 12.90 23.74
C LEU A 60 13.28 13.21 25.08
N PHE A 61 12.06 13.71 25.00
CA PHE A 61 11.24 14.17 26.10
C PHE A 61 9.98 13.30 26.22
N TYR A 62 9.75 12.72 27.39
CA TYR A 62 8.60 11.88 27.69
C TYR A 62 8.43 11.74 29.20
N SER A 63 7.24 11.39 29.67
CA SER A 63 7.01 11.16 31.10
C SER A 63 7.67 9.84 31.52
N SER A 64 8.60 9.92 32.47
CA SER A 64 9.25 8.76 33.10
C SER A 64 8.51 8.24 34.33
N GLU A 65 7.46 8.94 34.75
CA GLU A 65 6.66 8.61 35.94
C GLU A 65 5.65 7.47 35.67
N HIS A 66 5.49 7.09 34.40
CA HIS A 66 4.54 6.06 33.99
C HIS A 66 5.24 4.92 33.23
N ASP A 67 4.82 3.68 33.53
CA ASP A 67 5.40 2.46 32.93
C ASP A 67 5.23 2.36 31.40
N LYS A 68 4.41 3.21 30.79
CA LYS A 68 4.06 3.19 29.36
C LYS A 68 3.73 4.59 28.82
N PRO A 69 4.73 5.44 28.50
CA PRO A 69 4.47 6.71 27.82
C PRO A 69 3.81 6.46 26.46
N ARG A 70 2.74 7.22 26.16
CA ARG A 70 2.02 7.17 24.88
C ARG A 70 2.31 8.37 23.99
N ALA A 71 2.90 9.44 24.53
CA ALA A 71 3.37 10.58 23.77
C ALA A 71 4.83 10.91 24.14
N CYS A 72 5.61 11.35 23.15
CA CYS A 72 6.95 11.90 23.37
C CYS A 72 7.30 12.95 22.31
N ILE A 73 8.30 13.77 22.63
CA ILE A 73 8.84 14.80 21.74
C ILE A 73 10.34 14.59 21.56
N TYR A 74 10.82 14.62 20.33
CA TYR A 74 12.25 14.70 20.03
C TYR A 74 12.62 16.10 19.53
N THR A 75 13.78 16.59 19.93
CA THR A 75 14.35 17.85 19.44
C THR A 75 15.85 17.70 19.18
N THR A 76 16.41 18.46 18.25
CA THR A 76 17.86 18.56 18.06
C THR A 76 18.52 19.42 19.15
N LYS A 77 19.82 19.25 19.41
CA LYS A 77 20.53 19.90 20.54
C LYS A 77 20.63 21.43 20.43
N ASP A 78 20.50 21.95 19.23
CA ASP A 78 20.48 23.38 18.90
C ASP A 78 19.16 24.06 19.31
N ILE A 79 18.12 23.28 19.65
CA ILE A 79 16.85 23.81 20.12
C ILE A 79 16.84 23.88 21.65
N CYS A 80 16.64 25.09 22.18
CA CYS A 80 16.38 25.28 23.61
C CYS A 80 14.93 24.89 23.93
N ALA A 81 14.73 23.64 24.35
CA ALA A 81 13.42 23.10 24.72
C ALA A 81 13.34 22.82 26.24
N GLN A 82 12.34 23.40 26.89
CA GLN A 82 12.07 23.26 28.32
C GLN A 82 10.72 22.56 28.54
N PRO A 83 10.66 21.43 29.26
CA PRO A 83 9.38 20.78 29.59
C PRO A 83 8.47 21.70 30.38
N LEU A 84 7.20 21.77 30.00
CA LEU A 84 6.16 22.37 30.81
C LEU A 84 5.56 21.28 31.70
N THR A 85 6.18 21.05 32.86
CA THR A 85 5.92 19.88 33.72
C THR A 85 4.45 19.69 34.08
N ASP A 86 3.70 20.79 34.28
CA ASP A 86 2.27 20.76 34.61
C ASP A 86 1.38 20.23 33.47
N PHE A 87 1.95 20.08 32.27
CA PHE A 87 1.29 19.61 31.05
C PHE A 87 1.97 18.37 30.45
N CYS A 88 2.69 17.61 31.29
CA CYS A 88 3.38 16.39 30.92
C CYS A 88 2.78 15.20 31.66
N SER A 89 2.08 14.34 30.94
CA SER A 89 1.44 13.12 31.44
C SER A 89 1.86 11.90 30.62
N ARG A 90 1.21 10.76 30.86
CA ARG A 90 1.38 9.55 30.02
C ARG A 90 0.98 9.82 28.57
N ASP A 91 -0.09 10.59 28.38
CA ASP A 91 -0.82 10.71 27.13
C ASP A 91 -0.55 12.04 26.42
N MET A 92 0.09 13.00 27.08
CA MET A 92 0.51 14.26 26.50
C MET A 92 1.90 14.67 27.01
N TYR A 93 2.73 15.23 26.15
CA TYR A 93 3.97 15.87 26.57
C TYR A 93 4.11 17.22 25.89
N ALA A 94 4.40 18.27 26.66
CA ALA A 94 4.51 19.64 26.16
C ALA A 94 5.88 20.24 26.52
N VAL A 95 6.49 20.92 25.55
CA VAL A 95 7.75 21.65 25.74
C VAL A 95 7.59 23.09 25.22
N ALA A 96 8.14 24.05 25.96
CA ALA A 96 8.34 25.40 25.47
C ALA A 96 9.67 25.47 24.73
N ILE A 97 9.64 25.91 23.48
CA ILE A 97 10.79 26.06 22.60
C ILE A 97 11.09 27.54 22.44
N GLN A 98 12.33 27.94 22.68
CA GLN A 98 12.77 29.30 22.40
C GLN A 98 13.17 29.42 20.93
N TYR A 99 12.41 30.21 20.17
CA TYR A 99 12.60 30.39 18.72
C TYR A 99 13.47 31.60 18.41
N THR A 100 13.29 32.71 19.14
CA THR A 100 14.13 33.92 19.09
C THR A 100 14.45 34.37 20.52
N GLN A 101 15.23 35.44 20.69
CA GLN A 101 15.50 35.99 22.03
C GLN A 101 14.22 36.40 22.78
N GLU A 102 13.15 36.75 22.05
CA GLU A 102 11.91 37.28 22.60
C GLU A 102 10.67 36.37 22.37
N SER A 103 10.73 35.41 21.44
CA SER A 103 9.58 34.57 21.08
C SER A 103 9.73 33.13 21.56
N ARG A 104 8.70 32.64 22.25
CA ARG A 104 8.56 31.25 22.72
C ARG A 104 7.38 30.58 22.03
N LEU A 105 7.59 29.37 21.55
CA LEU A 105 6.58 28.51 20.93
C LEU A 105 6.36 27.28 21.81
N VAL A 106 5.12 27.00 22.18
CA VAL A 106 4.78 25.74 22.87
C VAL A 106 4.54 24.65 21.84
N VAL A 107 5.14 23.48 22.02
CA VAL A 107 4.93 22.33 21.15
C VAL A 107 4.51 21.14 21.99
N ALA A 108 3.41 20.49 21.63
CA ALA A 108 2.83 19.38 22.36
C ALA A 108 2.60 18.16 21.47
N SER A 109 3.03 16.98 21.93
CA SER A 109 2.60 15.70 21.38
C SER A 109 1.46 15.17 22.24
N VAL A 110 0.31 14.94 21.63
CA VAL A 110 -0.90 14.49 22.30
C VAL A 110 -1.34 13.16 21.70
N TYR A 111 -1.61 12.20 22.57
CA TYR A 111 -2.35 10.99 22.27
C TYR A 111 -3.75 11.12 22.86
N MET A 112 -4.79 10.91 22.05
CA MET A 112 -6.18 10.99 22.49
C MET A 112 -6.75 9.58 22.65
N PRO A 113 -6.75 8.99 23.87
CA PRO A 113 -7.38 7.69 24.08
C PRO A 113 -8.89 7.77 23.83
N GLU A 114 -9.48 6.71 23.28
CA GLU A 114 -10.92 6.60 22.99
C GLU A 114 -11.79 6.78 24.25
N GLU A 115 -11.24 6.45 25.41
CA GLU A 115 -11.92 6.43 26.72
C GLU A 115 -12.19 7.85 27.28
N ASP A 116 -11.41 8.88 26.91
CA ASP A 116 -11.48 10.22 27.52
C ASP A 116 -12.23 11.22 26.65
N THR A 117 -13.17 12.02 27.16
CA THR A 117 -13.96 13.01 26.38
C THR A 117 -13.08 13.96 25.55
N PRO A 118 -13.41 14.28 24.28
CA PRO A 118 -12.58 15.10 23.42
C PRO A 118 -13.01 16.58 23.49
N PRO A 119 -12.09 17.56 23.48
CA PRO A 119 -10.65 17.37 23.66
C PRO A 119 -10.32 16.89 25.09
N PRO A 120 -9.25 16.10 25.28
CA PRO A 120 -8.82 15.67 26.61
C PRO A 120 -8.62 16.86 27.55
N HIS A 121 -8.96 16.68 28.83
CA HIS A 121 -8.87 17.74 29.85
C HIS A 121 -7.49 18.42 29.90
N ASP A 122 -6.41 17.65 29.80
CA ASP A 122 -5.05 18.18 29.81
C ASP A 122 -4.75 19.05 28.58
N LEU A 123 -5.29 18.70 27.42
CA LEU A 123 -5.16 19.50 26.21
C LEU A 123 -5.91 20.83 26.34
N SER A 124 -7.13 20.79 26.86
CA SER A 124 -7.91 22.02 27.13
C SER A 124 -7.17 22.93 28.12
N ARG A 125 -6.54 22.37 29.16
CA ARG A 125 -5.72 23.15 30.09
C ARG A 125 -4.51 23.78 29.42
N LEU A 126 -3.82 23.06 28.53
CA LEU A 126 -2.66 23.57 27.80
C LEU A 126 -3.07 24.72 26.87
N VAL A 127 -4.15 24.56 26.10
CA VAL A 127 -4.66 25.61 25.20
C VAL A 127 -5.05 26.86 25.98
N ASN A 128 -5.84 26.70 27.04
CA ASN A 128 -6.23 27.81 27.92
C ASN A 128 -5.02 28.52 28.54
N PHE A 129 -3.97 27.78 28.91
CA PHE A 129 -2.71 28.36 29.41
C PHE A 129 -2.01 29.18 28.33
N CYS A 130 -1.90 28.65 27.10
CA CYS A 130 -1.28 29.35 25.98
C CYS A 130 -2.06 30.62 25.61
N GLU A 131 -3.39 30.55 25.55
CA GLU A 131 -4.26 31.71 25.30
C GLU A 131 -4.10 32.81 26.36
N ARG A 132 -4.09 32.45 27.65
CA ARG A 132 -3.91 33.41 28.75
C ARG A 132 -2.54 34.06 28.79
N THR A 133 -1.51 33.33 28.35
CA THR A 133 -0.12 33.80 28.37
C THR A 133 0.31 34.45 27.06
N GLY A 134 -0.54 34.41 26.02
CA GLY A 134 -0.22 34.90 24.69
C GLY A 134 0.84 34.08 23.97
N LEU A 135 1.05 32.82 24.37
CA LEU A 135 2.02 31.92 23.73
C LEU A 135 1.37 31.20 22.55
N GLU A 136 2.09 31.14 21.44
CA GLU A 136 1.69 30.30 20.31
C GLU A 136 1.89 28.82 20.65
N VAL A 137 0.99 27.96 20.14
CA VAL A 137 1.02 26.52 20.41
C VAL A 137 0.89 25.70 19.13
N VAL A 138 1.74 24.68 18.98
CA VAL A 138 1.66 23.65 17.94
C VAL A 138 1.34 22.31 18.59
N ILE A 139 0.25 21.70 18.18
CA ILE A 139 -0.23 20.42 18.71
C ILE A 139 -0.10 19.36 17.62
N GLY A 140 0.71 18.34 17.88
CA GLY A 140 0.74 17.12 17.10
C GLY A 140 -0.17 16.09 17.74
N THR A 141 -1.19 15.65 17.03
CA THR A 141 -2.12 14.62 17.49
C THR A 141 -2.61 13.79 16.32
N ASP A 142 -2.92 12.54 16.59
CA ASP A 142 -3.63 11.65 15.68
C ASP A 142 -5.01 11.41 16.27
N SER A 143 -5.93 12.34 15.99
CA SER A 143 -7.32 12.23 16.45
C SER A 143 -8.11 11.47 15.39
N ASN A 144 -8.57 10.25 15.70
CA ASN A 144 -9.57 9.51 14.92
C ASN A 144 -10.96 10.19 14.98
N ALA A 145 -11.02 11.52 14.83
CA ALA A 145 -12.21 12.33 14.90
C ALA A 145 -12.96 12.30 13.57
N HIS A 146 -14.29 12.15 13.60
CA HIS A 146 -15.14 12.31 12.41
C HIS A 146 -16.09 13.49 12.65
N HIS A 147 -16.04 14.49 11.76
CA HIS A 147 -16.90 15.68 11.82
C HIS A 147 -17.75 15.81 10.54
N PRO A 148 -19.03 16.21 10.63
CA PRO A 148 -19.89 16.39 9.46
C PRO A 148 -19.38 17.45 8.48
N LEU A 149 -18.71 18.50 8.97
CA LEU A 149 -18.03 19.49 8.13
C LEU A 149 -16.90 18.89 7.27
N TRP A 150 -16.44 17.67 7.56
CA TRP A 150 -15.45 16.93 6.77
C TRP A 150 -16.10 15.96 5.77
N GLY A 151 -17.40 16.13 5.48
CA GLY A 151 -18.12 15.35 4.46
C GLY A 151 -18.62 13.98 4.92
N MET A 152 -18.65 13.74 6.24
CA MET A 152 -19.15 12.49 6.82
C MET A 152 -20.63 12.62 7.17
N GLU A 153 -21.46 11.63 6.84
CA GLU A 153 -22.92 11.67 7.04
C GLU A 153 -23.36 11.78 8.52
N LYS A 154 -22.46 11.46 9.48
CA LYS A 154 -22.72 11.56 10.93
C LYS A 154 -21.49 12.06 11.70
N PRO A 155 -21.67 12.92 12.73
CA PRO A 155 -20.62 13.20 13.70
C PRO A 155 -20.32 11.93 14.50
N ASN A 156 -19.06 11.70 14.85
CA ASN A 156 -18.71 10.53 15.66
C ASN A 156 -19.30 10.69 17.07
N GLU A 157 -20.42 10.04 17.37
CA GLU A 157 -20.69 9.55 18.72
C GLU A 157 -19.78 8.34 18.91
N ARG A 158 -18.49 8.62 19.19
CA ARG A 158 -17.40 7.67 19.52
C ARG A 158 -17.81 6.22 19.39
N GLU A 159 -17.48 5.62 18.24
CA GLU A 159 -17.73 4.21 17.97
C GLU A 159 -17.56 3.39 19.24
N ILE A 160 -18.63 2.72 19.62
CA ILE A 160 -18.65 1.63 20.57
C ILE A 160 -17.51 0.70 20.16
N THR A 161 -16.35 0.83 20.81
CA THR A 161 -15.32 -0.19 20.72
C THR A 161 -16.01 -1.43 21.29
N PRO A 162 -16.17 -2.53 20.53
CA PRO A 162 -16.52 -3.77 21.20
C PRO A 162 -15.43 -3.97 22.25
N PRO A 163 -15.79 -4.30 23.51
CA PRO A 163 -14.82 -4.38 24.59
C PRO A 163 -13.66 -5.21 24.09
N ARG A 164 -12.42 -4.70 24.26
CA ARG A 164 -11.17 -5.44 23.99
C ARG A 164 -11.48 -6.89 24.20
N HIS A 165 -11.56 -7.66 23.12
CA HIS A 165 -11.97 -9.06 23.22
C HIS A 165 -11.14 -9.65 24.34
N ALA A 166 -11.76 -9.89 25.51
CA ALA A 166 -11.12 -10.53 26.62
C ALA A 166 -10.46 -11.73 26.01
N GLU A 167 -9.12 -11.79 26.00
CA GLU A 167 -8.31 -12.70 25.18
C GLU A 167 -9.14 -13.96 24.95
N VAL A 168 -9.78 -14.09 23.78
CA VAL A 168 -10.70 -15.19 23.59
C VAL A 168 -9.79 -16.39 23.56
N LYS A 169 -9.66 -17.03 24.72
CA LYS A 169 -8.78 -18.18 24.92
C LYS A 169 -9.29 -19.17 23.93
N GLN A 170 -8.56 -19.27 22.82
CA GLN A 170 -8.93 -20.13 21.74
C GLN A 170 -9.07 -21.52 22.36
N PRO A 171 -10.24 -22.18 22.29
CA PRO A 171 -10.48 -23.39 23.07
C PRO A 171 -9.52 -24.54 22.70
N TRP A 172 -8.88 -24.43 21.53
CA TRP A 172 -7.84 -25.34 21.03
C TRP A 172 -6.40 -24.96 21.47
N TRP A 173 -6.21 -23.79 22.09
CA TRP A 173 -4.91 -23.36 22.62
C TRP A 173 -4.64 -24.01 23.96
N GLY A 174 -3.43 -24.53 24.16
CA GLY A 174 -3.07 -25.14 25.44
C GLY A 174 -1.57 -25.12 25.70
N LYS A 175 -1.20 -25.57 26.91
CA LYS A 175 0.16 -25.44 27.49
C LYS A 175 1.29 -25.99 26.59
N GLU A 176 1.01 -26.99 25.76
CA GLU A 176 1.98 -27.53 24.80
C GLU A 176 2.33 -26.54 23.67
N LEU A 177 1.36 -25.79 23.16
CA LEU A 177 1.58 -24.76 22.15
C LEU A 177 2.41 -23.61 22.71
N ASP A 178 2.20 -23.24 23.97
CA ASP A 178 3.02 -22.22 24.64
C ASP A 178 4.47 -22.69 24.82
N ARG A 179 4.68 -23.96 25.21
CA ARG A 179 6.02 -24.56 25.28
C ARG A 179 6.72 -24.52 23.92
N LYS A 180 6.02 -24.93 22.84
CA LYS A 180 6.56 -24.89 21.48
C LYS A 180 6.79 -23.46 20.98
N ARG A 181 5.91 -22.50 21.29
CA ARG A 181 6.08 -21.06 20.98
C ARG A 181 7.33 -20.50 21.65
N LYS A 182 7.54 -20.81 22.94
CA LYS A 182 8.76 -20.42 23.68
C LYS A 182 10.01 -21.05 23.06
N LYS A 183 9.96 -22.34 22.67
CA LYS A 183 11.07 -23.03 22.00
C LYS A 183 11.44 -22.38 20.65
N VAL A 184 10.45 -22.03 19.82
CA VAL A 184 10.68 -21.31 18.55
C VAL A 184 11.31 -19.94 18.80
N ARG A 185 10.84 -19.20 19.80
CA ARG A 185 11.39 -17.87 20.12
C ARG A 185 12.82 -17.95 20.62
N LYS A 186 13.15 -18.93 21.46
CA LYS A 186 14.53 -19.20 21.90
C LYS A 186 15.44 -19.58 20.73
N ALA A 187 15.00 -20.47 19.84
CA ALA A 187 15.77 -20.89 18.67
C ALA A 187 15.98 -19.73 17.67
N LEU A 188 14.97 -18.86 17.48
CA LEU A 188 15.09 -17.68 16.65
C LEU A 188 16.10 -16.68 17.22
N ASN A 189 16.02 -16.39 18.52
CA ASN A 189 16.95 -15.48 19.18
C ASN A 189 18.39 -16.04 19.12
N ARG A 190 18.56 -17.36 19.25
CA ARG A 190 19.86 -18.02 19.10
C ARG A 190 20.39 -17.85 17.68
N ALA A 191 19.63 -18.25 16.65
CA ALA A 191 20.03 -18.12 15.24
C ALA A 191 20.26 -16.67 14.77
N MET A 192 19.65 -15.67 15.43
CA MET A 192 19.92 -14.26 15.18
C MET A 192 21.23 -13.77 15.82
N ASN A 193 21.66 -14.41 16.90
CA ASN A 193 22.87 -14.04 17.63
C ASN A 193 24.09 -14.87 17.18
N THR A 194 23.87 -16.05 16.59
CA THR A 194 24.91 -16.91 16.04
C THR A 194 24.74 -16.99 14.52
N SER A 195 25.76 -16.54 13.76
CA SER A 195 25.78 -16.64 12.29
C SER A 195 26.08 -18.07 11.79
N MET A 196 25.58 -19.09 12.50
CA MET A 196 25.79 -20.51 12.19
C MET A 196 24.55 -21.12 11.52
N ASP A 197 24.74 -21.84 10.42
CA ASP A 197 23.65 -22.45 9.66
C ASP A 197 22.90 -23.54 10.44
N GLU A 198 23.56 -24.22 11.37
CA GLU A 198 22.95 -25.23 12.24
C GLU A 198 21.85 -24.63 13.14
N ASP A 199 22.06 -23.41 13.66
CA ASP A 199 21.06 -22.75 14.51
C ASP A 199 19.83 -22.30 13.70
N TRP A 200 20.02 -21.91 12.43
CA TRP A 200 18.92 -21.66 11.50
C TRP A 200 18.15 -22.93 11.16
N LEU A 201 18.83 -24.08 11.04
CA LEU A 201 18.18 -25.38 10.84
C LEU A 201 17.34 -25.78 12.06
N LEU A 202 17.87 -25.57 13.28
CA LEU A 202 17.14 -25.79 14.53
C LEU A 202 15.90 -24.91 14.65
N TYR A 203 15.99 -23.63 14.27
CA TYR A 203 14.83 -22.73 14.20
C TYR A 203 13.79 -23.23 13.19
N LYS A 204 14.20 -23.59 11.96
CA LYS A 204 13.30 -24.10 10.92
C LYS A 204 12.57 -25.38 11.40
N LYS A 205 13.29 -26.30 12.05
CA LYS A 205 12.71 -27.53 12.64
C LYS A 205 11.70 -27.21 13.73
N ALA A 206 12.06 -26.36 14.70
CA ALA A 206 11.16 -25.95 15.79
C ALA A 206 9.91 -25.23 15.28
N LYS A 207 10.05 -24.37 14.25
CA LYS A 207 8.94 -23.65 13.61
C LYS A 207 7.99 -24.61 12.88
N SER A 208 8.54 -25.61 12.18
CA SER A 208 7.75 -26.65 11.50
C SER A 208 6.92 -27.46 12.50
N GLU A 209 7.53 -27.92 13.59
CA GLU A 209 6.83 -28.63 14.68
C GLU A 209 5.73 -27.78 15.32
N TYR A 210 5.99 -26.50 15.57
CA TYR A 210 4.97 -25.58 16.11
C TYR A 210 3.79 -25.42 15.15
N LYS A 211 4.03 -25.22 13.85
CA LYS A 211 2.97 -25.14 12.83
C LYS A 211 2.19 -26.44 12.70
N LYS A 212 2.85 -27.61 12.79
CA LYS A 212 2.17 -28.93 12.80
C LYS A 212 1.24 -29.04 14.01
N CYS A 213 1.73 -28.68 15.19
CA CYS A 213 0.93 -28.69 16.42
C CYS A 213 -0.28 -27.75 16.35
N ILE A 214 -0.14 -26.53 15.80
CA ILE A 214 -1.27 -25.61 15.56
C ILE A 214 -2.33 -26.27 14.69
N ARG A 215 -1.93 -26.84 13.55
CA ARG A 215 -2.88 -27.48 12.61
C ARG A 215 -3.62 -28.65 13.26
N TYR A 216 -2.89 -29.51 13.96
CA TYR A 216 -3.47 -30.63 14.70
C TYR A 216 -4.47 -30.18 15.77
N ARG A 217 -4.09 -29.21 16.61
CA ARG A 217 -4.96 -28.69 17.67
C ARG A 217 -6.19 -27.96 17.14
N ARG A 218 -6.04 -27.18 16.05
CA ARG A 218 -7.18 -26.56 15.37
C ARG A 218 -8.15 -27.61 14.82
N SER A 219 -7.64 -28.67 14.20
CA SER A 219 -8.47 -29.77 13.67
C SER A 219 -9.24 -30.51 14.77
N ILE A 220 -8.58 -30.84 15.89
CA ILE A 220 -9.25 -31.47 17.04
C ILE A 220 -10.24 -30.53 17.72
N GLY A 221 -9.87 -29.27 17.92
CA GLY A 221 -10.75 -28.26 18.49
C GLY A 221 -11.99 -28.05 17.63
N TRP A 222 -11.84 -28.03 16.32
CA TRP A 222 -12.96 -27.97 15.38
C TRP A 222 -13.83 -29.22 15.43
N ARG A 223 -13.23 -30.42 15.44
CA ARG A 223 -13.98 -31.68 15.56
C ARG A 223 -14.78 -31.77 16.86
N LYS A 224 -14.18 -31.34 17.99
CA LYS A 224 -14.90 -31.24 19.27
C LYS A 224 -16.02 -30.21 19.20
N PHE A 225 -15.75 -29.02 18.65
CA PHE A 225 -16.79 -28.01 18.46
C PHE A 225 -17.95 -28.52 17.61
N CYS A 226 -17.68 -29.28 16.54
CA CYS A 226 -18.71 -29.90 15.71
C CYS A 226 -19.44 -31.06 16.41
N GLY A 227 -18.80 -31.76 17.34
CA GLY A 227 -19.38 -32.90 18.05
C GLY A 227 -20.31 -32.54 19.22
N TYR A 228 -20.30 -31.29 19.69
CA TYR A 228 -21.10 -30.81 20.84
C TYR A 228 -22.07 -29.67 20.45
N ILE A 229 -22.60 -29.68 19.22
CA ILE A 229 -23.56 -28.68 18.77
C ILE A 229 -24.97 -29.13 19.20
N GLU A 230 -25.51 -28.50 20.23
CA GLU A 230 -26.87 -28.82 20.71
C GLU A 230 -27.84 -27.64 20.57
N THR A 231 -27.34 -26.43 20.31
CA THR A 231 -28.14 -25.20 20.28
C THR A 231 -28.22 -24.54 18.91
N CYS A 232 -29.39 -23.99 18.56
CA CYS A 232 -29.63 -23.25 17.30
C CYS A 232 -28.63 -22.10 17.09
N LYS A 233 -28.14 -21.48 18.17
CA LYS A 233 -27.16 -20.37 18.12
C LYS A 233 -25.78 -20.84 17.65
N GLN A 234 -25.34 -22.04 18.04
CA GLN A 234 -24.09 -22.65 17.60
C GLN A 234 -24.20 -23.16 16.15
N ALA A 235 -25.35 -23.75 15.80
CA ALA A 235 -25.64 -24.18 14.43
C ALA A 235 -25.67 -22.99 13.45
N ASN A 236 -26.29 -21.88 13.83
CA ASN A 236 -26.32 -20.67 12.99
C ASN A 236 -24.94 -20.04 12.80
N ARG A 237 -24.05 -20.15 13.81
CA ARG A 237 -22.65 -19.74 13.69
C ARG A 237 -21.89 -20.59 12.67
N ILE A 238 -22.17 -21.89 12.59
CA ILE A 238 -21.61 -22.78 11.57
C ILE A 238 -22.18 -22.45 10.19
N ARG A 239 -23.49 -22.25 10.06
CA ARG A 239 -24.11 -21.78 8.82
C ARG A 239 -23.42 -20.52 8.31
N ASN A 240 -23.16 -19.54 9.17
CA ASN A 240 -22.47 -18.30 8.78
C ASN A 240 -20.99 -18.50 8.41
N ILE A 241 -20.31 -19.49 9.01
CA ILE A 241 -18.93 -19.83 8.66
C ILE A 241 -18.89 -20.59 7.32
N LEU A 242 -19.82 -21.50 7.08
CA LEU A 242 -19.97 -22.25 5.84
C LEU A 242 -20.43 -21.34 4.70
N ALA A 243 -21.34 -20.40 4.95
CA ALA A 243 -21.78 -19.39 3.98
C ALA A 243 -20.69 -18.37 3.63
N LYS A 244 -19.67 -18.19 4.50
CA LYS A 244 -18.49 -17.36 4.24
C LYS A 244 -17.37 -18.10 3.52
N GLN A 245 -17.38 -19.43 3.51
CA GLN A 245 -16.62 -20.14 2.49
C GLN A 245 -17.41 -19.94 1.21
N ASN A 246 -16.81 -19.32 0.20
CA ASN A 246 -17.37 -19.23 -1.13
C ASN A 246 -17.83 -20.63 -1.53
N THR A 247 -19.11 -20.91 -1.36
CA THR A 247 -19.78 -21.80 -2.28
C THR A 247 -19.51 -21.16 -3.61
N SER A 248 -18.72 -21.84 -4.43
CA SER A 248 -18.78 -21.73 -5.88
C SER A 248 -20.21 -22.08 -6.31
N GLY A 249 -21.18 -21.27 -5.87
CA GLY A 249 -22.54 -21.31 -6.36
C GLY A 249 -22.41 -21.01 -7.83
N SER A 250 -23.00 -21.88 -8.64
CA SER A 250 -23.12 -21.72 -10.07
C SER A 250 -23.29 -20.23 -10.39
N MET A 251 -22.31 -19.66 -11.11
CA MET A 251 -22.32 -18.25 -11.47
C MET A 251 -23.41 -18.08 -12.52
N SER A 252 -24.65 -17.93 -12.08
CA SER A 252 -25.78 -17.65 -12.94
C SER A 252 -25.79 -16.16 -13.25
N LEU A 253 -25.26 -15.82 -14.41
CA LEU A 253 -25.24 -14.46 -14.93
C LEU A 253 -26.52 -14.18 -15.72
N LYS A 254 -27.03 -12.96 -15.60
CA LYS A 254 -28.20 -12.52 -16.35
C LYS A 254 -27.80 -12.19 -17.79
N LYS A 255 -28.53 -12.78 -18.74
CA LYS A 255 -28.41 -12.53 -20.18
C LYS A 255 -29.17 -11.26 -20.59
N PRO A 256 -28.88 -10.70 -21.79
CA PRO A 256 -29.61 -9.56 -22.32
C PRO A 256 -31.12 -9.81 -22.49
N ASP A 257 -31.51 -11.06 -22.74
CA ASP A 257 -32.91 -11.50 -22.88
C ASP A 257 -33.65 -11.63 -21.53
N GLY A 258 -32.96 -11.40 -20.40
CA GLY A 258 -33.49 -11.52 -19.06
C GLY A 258 -33.41 -12.93 -18.46
N SER A 259 -32.99 -13.94 -19.23
CA SER A 259 -32.73 -15.30 -18.74
C SER A 259 -31.40 -15.39 -17.98
N TYR A 260 -31.12 -16.53 -17.34
CA TYR A 260 -29.87 -16.75 -16.61
C TYR A 260 -29.00 -17.80 -17.29
N SER A 261 -27.68 -17.71 -17.10
CA SER A 261 -26.78 -18.75 -17.56
C SER A 261 -27.03 -20.06 -16.81
N THR A 262 -27.03 -21.13 -17.59
CA THR A 262 -27.34 -22.50 -17.15
C THR A 262 -26.08 -23.34 -16.97
N SER A 263 -24.98 -22.93 -17.60
CA SER A 263 -23.68 -23.58 -17.48
C SER A 263 -22.54 -22.60 -17.18
N PRO A 264 -21.42 -23.07 -16.61
CA PRO A 264 -20.23 -22.26 -16.42
C PRO A 264 -19.64 -21.73 -17.75
N ASP A 265 -19.69 -22.51 -18.82
CA ASP A 265 -19.21 -22.11 -20.15
C ASP A 265 -20.03 -20.96 -20.72
N GLU A 266 -21.35 -21.00 -20.52
CA GLU A 266 -22.25 -19.93 -20.92
C GLU A 266 -21.98 -18.65 -20.14
N ALA A 267 -21.78 -18.76 -18.81
CA ALA A 267 -21.40 -17.62 -17.97
C ALA A 267 -20.06 -17.02 -18.42
N GLN A 268 -19.08 -17.86 -18.76
CA GLN A 268 -17.78 -17.41 -19.27
C GLN A 268 -17.94 -16.65 -20.59
N ARG A 269 -18.75 -17.14 -21.54
CA ARG A 269 -19.01 -16.45 -22.82
C ARG A 269 -19.65 -15.09 -22.59
N ILE A 270 -20.66 -15.01 -21.72
CA ILE A 270 -21.33 -13.74 -21.37
C ILE A 270 -20.32 -12.73 -20.81
N LEU A 271 -19.41 -13.16 -19.92
CA LEU A 271 -18.37 -12.29 -19.38
C LEU A 271 -17.40 -11.80 -20.46
N ILE A 272 -16.97 -12.68 -21.37
CA ILE A 272 -16.07 -12.32 -22.46
C ILE A 272 -16.75 -11.33 -23.41
N GLU A 273 -17.98 -11.60 -23.86
CA GLU A 273 -18.71 -10.74 -24.77
C GLU A 273 -19.01 -9.36 -24.16
N THR A 274 -19.33 -9.32 -22.85
CA THR A 274 -19.64 -8.05 -22.16
C THR A 274 -18.39 -7.17 -21.99
N HIS A 275 -17.26 -7.76 -21.61
CA HIS A 275 -16.04 -7.01 -21.30
C HIS A 275 -15.11 -6.82 -22.52
N PHE A 276 -15.25 -7.66 -23.55
CA PHE A 276 -14.44 -7.62 -24.78
C PHE A 276 -15.33 -7.72 -26.02
N PRO A 277 -16.17 -6.72 -26.30
CA PRO A 277 -17.09 -6.75 -27.43
C PRO A 277 -16.32 -6.83 -28.75
N GLY A 278 -16.73 -7.76 -29.63
CA GLY A 278 -16.08 -7.99 -30.93
C GLY A 278 -14.92 -8.98 -30.91
N CYS A 279 -14.56 -9.56 -29.76
CA CYS A 279 -13.65 -10.71 -29.73
C CYS A 279 -14.31 -11.94 -30.35
N CYS A 280 -13.78 -12.42 -31.47
CA CYS A 280 -14.19 -13.68 -32.07
C CYS A 280 -13.33 -14.85 -31.56
N VAL A 281 -13.95 -15.99 -31.29
CA VAL A 281 -13.23 -17.25 -31.06
C VAL A 281 -12.74 -17.74 -32.43
N THR A 282 -11.54 -17.33 -32.82
CA THR A 282 -10.90 -17.89 -34.02
C THR A 282 -10.45 -19.31 -33.71
N GLN A 283 -10.95 -20.30 -34.47
CA GLN A 283 -10.26 -21.59 -34.61
C GLN A 283 -8.91 -21.28 -35.26
N GLU A 284 -7.83 -21.50 -34.50
CA GLU A 284 -6.42 -21.26 -34.86
C GLU A 284 -6.22 -20.46 -36.14
N ALA A 285 -6.29 -19.13 -36.04
CA ALA A 285 -5.87 -18.30 -37.13
C ALA A 285 -4.36 -18.54 -37.33
N ASN A 286 -4.01 -19.30 -38.37
CA ASN A 286 -2.76 -19.15 -39.10
C ASN A 286 -2.72 -17.71 -39.63
N ARG A 287 -2.51 -16.75 -38.74
CA ARG A 287 -1.99 -15.45 -39.15
C ARG A 287 -0.58 -15.77 -39.61
N HIS A 288 -0.34 -15.66 -40.91
CA HIS A 288 1.02 -15.47 -41.39
C HIS A 288 1.57 -14.29 -40.59
N ASP A 289 2.49 -14.59 -39.66
CA ASP A 289 3.25 -13.57 -38.97
C ASP A 289 4.15 -12.95 -40.06
N ASP A 290 3.67 -11.91 -40.74
CA ASP A 290 4.46 -11.17 -41.71
C ASP A 290 5.64 -10.59 -40.96
N ILE A 291 6.82 -11.21 -41.12
CA ILE A 291 8.07 -10.68 -40.59
C ILE A 291 8.34 -9.42 -41.42
N LEU A 292 8.09 -8.27 -40.81
CA LEU A 292 8.43 -6.99 -41.42
C LEU A 292 9.94 -6.90 -41.58
N THR A 293 10.37 -6.35 -42.71
CA THR A 293 11.79 -6.08 -42.98
C THR A 293 12.33 -5.06 -41.98
N SER A 294 13.32 -5.46 -41.18
CA SER A 294 13.97 -4.56 -40.21
C SER A 294 14.98 -3.65 -40.91
N THR A 295 15.02 -2.38 -40.54
CA THR A 295 16.02 -1.41 -40.96
C THR A 295 17.18 -1.32 -39.96
N ALA A 296 18.29 -0.69 -40.34
CA ALA A 296 19.39 -0.41 -39.41
C ALA A 296 18.94 0.50 -38.24
N GLU A 297 17.97 1.38 -38.48
CA GLU A 297 17.39 2.28 -37.48
C GLU A 297 16.60 1.50 -36.41
N ASP A 298 15.83 0.49 -36.82
CA ASP A 298 15.10 -0.39 -35.91
C ASP A 298 16.05 -1.13 -34.95
N TRP A 299 17.20 -1.60 -35.46
CA TRP A 299 18.23 -2.24 -34.64
C TRP A 299 18.92 -1.26 -33.68
N ASN A 300 19.18 -0.03 -34.12
CA ASN A 300 19.74 1.01 -33.26
C ASN A 300 18.78 1.38 -32.13
N LEU A 301 17.49 1.54 -32.44
CA LEU A 301 16.45 1.73 -31.43
C LEU A 301 16.43 0.55 -30.45
N ALA A 302 16.36 -0.67 -30.95
CA ALA A 302 16.31 -1.87 -30.12
C ALA A 302 17.51 -1.96 -29.15
N GLN A 303 18.72 -1.64 -29.60
CA GLN A 303 19.91 -1.61 -28.74
C GLN A 303 19.84 -0.52 -27.66
N ARG A 304 19.28 0.65 -27.98
CA ARG A 304 19.10 1.77 -27.05
C ARG A 304 18.02 1.45 -26.00
N VAL A 305 16.89 0.89 -26.41
CA VAL A 305 15.78 0.53 -25.52
C VAL A 305 16.15 -0.67 -24.64
N VAL A 306 16.82 -1.67 -25.21
CA VAL A 306 17.11 -2.95 -24.54
C VAL A 306 18.58 -3.06 -24.18
N THR A 307 18.89 -2.67 -22.94
CA THR A 307 20.20 -2.88 -22.31
C THR A 307 20.10 -3.89 -21.18
N MET A 308 21.21 -4.56 -20.87
CA MET A 308 21.26 -5.55 -19.79
C MET A 308 20.81 -4.95 -18.44
N ASP A 309 21.20 -3.70 -18.17
CA ASP A 309 20.82 -2.99 -16.95
C ASP A 309 19.33 -2.64 -16.92
N LYS A 310 18.76 -2.22 -18.07
CA LYS A 310 17.31 -1.95 -18.18
C LYS A 310 16.50 -3.24 -17.98
N ILE A 311 16.96 -4.38 -18.51
CA ILE A 311 16.33 -5.70 -18.29
C ILE A 311 16.41 -6.08 -16.82
N HIS A 312 17.60 -6.01 -16.22
CA HIS A 312 17.80 -6.33 -14.81
C HIS A 312 16.88 -5.47 -13.93
N TRP A 313 16.86 -4.15 -14.15
CA TRP A 313 15.96 -3.24 -13.46
C TRP A 313 14.48 -3.61 -13.64
N ALA A 314 14.05 -3.90 -14.87
CA ALA A 314 12.67 -4.25 -15.16
C ALA A 314 12.25 -5.54 -14.46
N ILE A 315 13.08 -6.59 -14.48
CA ILE A 315 12.79 -7.86 -13.79
C ILE A 315 12.72 -7.67 -12.26
N HIS A 316 13.64 -6.89 -11.68
CA HIS A 316 13.70 -6.67 -10.22
C HIS A 316 12.68 -5.67 -9.69
N SER A 317 11.99 -4.95 -10.57
CA SER A 317 10.91 -4.04 -10.19
C SER A 317 9.58 -4.74 -9.88
N PHE A 318 9.45 -6.02 -10.25
CA PHE A 318 8.27 -6.82 -9.96
C PHE A 318 8.37 -7.48 -8.59
N LEU A 319 7.23 -7.61 -7.90
CA LEU A 319 7.18 -8.43 -6.69
C LEU A 319 7.38 -9.93 -7.06
N PRO A 320 8.21 -10.69 -6.33
CA PRO A 320 8.69 -12.00 -6.77
C PRO A 320 7.59 -13.04 -7.10
N TYR A 321 6.50 -13.07 -6.33
CA TYR A 321 5.46 -14.10 -6.40
C TYR A 321 4.13 -13.57 -6.94
N LYS A 322 4.18 -12.67 -7.91
CA LYS A 322 2.98 -12.28 -8.68
C LYS A 322 2.49 -13.45 -9.54
N ALA A 323 1.19 -13.50 -9.80
CA ALA A 323 0.57 -14.55 -10.61
C ALA A 323 1.13 -14.55 -12.05
N ALA A 324 1.55 -15.71 -12.52
CA ALA A 324 2.08 -15.91 -13.88
C ALA A 324 0.98 -15.81 -14.94
N GLY A 325 1.40 -15.56 -16.18
CA GLY A 325 0.55 -15.74 -17.36
C GLY A 325 0.39 -17.22 -17.72
N PRO A 326 -0.17 -17.52 -18.91
CA PRO A 326 -0.30 -18.89 -19.42
C PRO A 326 1.02 -19.66 -19.51
N ASP A 327 2.13 -18.94 -19.74
CA ASP A 327 3.50 -19.49 -19.82
C ASP A 327 4.04 -20.07 -18.50
N GLY A 328 3.37 -19.82 -17.36
CA GLY A 328 3.80 -20.28 -16.05
C GLY A 328 5.04 -19.57 -15.49
N ILE A 329 5.58 -18.56 -16.19
CA ILE A 329 6.77 -17.83 -15.77
C ILE A 329 6.36 -16.71 -14.82
N PHE A 330 6.78 -16.80 -13.56
CA PHE A 330 6.59 -15.75 -12.55
C PHE A 330 7.92 -15.02 -12.23
N PRO A 331 7.88 -13.80 -11.67
CA PRO A 331 9.06 -12.93 -11.60
C PRO A 331 10.26 -13.53 -10.87
N ALA A 332 10.06 -14.31 -9.80
CA ALA A 332 11.17 -14.89 -9.05
C ALA A 332 12.05 -15.80 -9.91
N LEU A 333 11.48 -16.51 -10.90
CA LEU A 333 12.28 -17.35 -11.82
C LEU A 333 13.24 -16.50 -12.65
N LEU A 334 12.77 -15.34 -13.13
CA LEU A 334 13.58 -14.40 -13.90
C LEU A 334 14.65 -13.73 -13.01
N GLN A 335 14.28 -13.38 -11.77
CA GLN A 335 15.18 -12.77 -10.79
C GLN A 335 16.30 -13.73 -10.35
N TRP A 336 16.04 -15.04 -10.31
CA TRP A 336 17.04 -16.06 -9.98
C TRP A 336 17.89 -16.50 -11.18
N GLY A 337 17.43 -16.25 -12.42
CA GLY A 337 18.14 -16.66 -13.63
C GLY A 337 19.49 -15.97 -13.87
N GLY A 338 19.77 -14.87 -13.16
CA GLY A 338 21.07 -14.20 -13.16
C GLY A 338 21.52 -13.67 -14.52
N LYS A 339 22.83 -13.40 -14.65
CA LYS A 339 23.41 -12.74 -15.83
C LYS A 339 23.25 -13.55 -17.13
N ALA A 340 23.38 -14.87 -17.06
CA ALA A 340 23.28 -15.75 -18.24
C ALA A 340 21.90 -15.66 -18.90
N LEU A 341 20.83 -15.60 -18.11
CA LEU A 341 19.47 -15.41 -18.61
C LEU A 341 19.31 -14.01 -19.25
N ILE A 342 19.78 -12.96 -18.56
CA ILE A 342 19.67 -11.58 -19.04
C ILE A 342 20.32 -11.39 -20.41
N VAL A 343 21.48 -12.02 -20.65
CA VAL A 343 22.15 -11.95 -21.95
C VAL A 343 21.29 -12.54 -23.07
N ARG A 344 20.66 -13.69 -22.83
CA ARG A 344 19.77 -14.33 -23.82
C ARG A 344 18.49 -13.53 -24.03
N LEU A 345 17.89 -13.02 -22.95
CA LEU A 345 16.69 -12.18 -23.02
C LEU A 345 16.96 -10.89 -23.80
N ALA A 346 18.14 -10.28 -23.65
CA ALA A 346 18.49 -9.09 -24.42
C ALA A 346 18.53 -9.35 -25.92
N ALA A 347 19.12 -10.47 -26.35
CA ALA A 347 19.13 -10.85 -27.77
C ALA A 347 17.70 -11.03 -28.31
N ILE A 348 16.85 -11.75 -27.57
CA ILE A 348 15.45 -11.99 -27.95
C ILE A 348 14.66 -10.69 -27.99
N MET A 349 14.69 -9.88 -26.94
CA MET A 349 13.91 -8.64 -26.85
C MET A 349 14.37 -7.59 -27.86
N ARG A 350 15.67 -7.54 -28.19
CA ARG A 350 16.16 -6.69 -29.30
C ARG A 350 15.61 -7.14 -30.64
N ALA A 351 15.64 -8.45 -30.91
CA ALA A 351 15.05 -8.99 -32.12
C ALA A 351 13.54 -8.73 -32.18
N CYS A 352 12.82 -8.83 -31.05
CA CYS A 352 11.39 -8.52 -30.99
C CYS A 352 11.09 -7.08 -31.42
N LEU A 353 11.86 -6.10 -30.92
CA LEU A 353 11.69 -4.70 -31.31
C LEU A 353 12.13 -4.45 -32.75
N ALA A 354 13.29 -4.96 -33.16
CA ALA A 354 13.84 -4.71 -34.49
C ALA A 354 12.99 -5.35 -35.61
N LEU A 355 12.43 -6.53 -35.35
CA LEU A 355 11.56 -7.27 -36.28
C LEU A 355 10.08 -6.93 -36.12
N LYS A 356 9.73 -6.03 -35.19
CA LYS A 356 8.34 -5.64 -34.86
C LYS A 356 7.46 -6.87 -34.57
N TYR A 357 8.05 -7.84 -33.87
CA TYR A 357 7.45 -9.14 -33.65
C TYR A 357 7.46 -9.55 -32.17
N VAL A 358 6.28 -9.84 -31.63
CA VAL A 358 6.12 -10.40 -30.28
C VAL A 358 5.83 -11.90 -30.37
N PRO A 359 6.64 -12.77 -29.74
CA PRO A 359 6.42 -14.21 -29.75
C PRO A 359 4.99 -14.59 -29.33
N ARG A 360 4.39 -15.57 -30.02
CA ARG A 360 3.01 -16.00 -29.75
C ARG A 360 2.76 -16.34 -28.27
N GLY A 361 3.66 -17.10 -27.65
CA GLY A 361 3.55 -17.46 -26.22
C GLY A 361 3.58 -16.27 -25.26
N TRP A 362 4.06 -15.10 -25.68
CA TRP A 362 4.02 -13.87 -24.89
C TRP A 362 2.72 -13.09 -25.08
N ARG A 363 2.06 -13.25 -26.24
CA ARG A 363 0.79 -12.62 -26.61
C ARG A 363 -0.42 -13.31 -25.96
N GLU A 364 -0.26 -14.53 -25.48
CA GLU A 364 -1.32 -15.26 -24.80
C GLU A 364 -1.65 -14.66 -23.43
N VAL A 365 -2.95 -14.51 -23.15
CA VAL A 365 -3.45 -13.86 -21.94
C VAL A 365 -4.45 -14.76 -21.23
N LYS A 366 -4.24 -14.98 -19.94
CA LYS A 366 -5.25 -15.60 -19.08
C LYS A 366 -6.10 -14.52 -18.42
N VAL A 367 -7.36 -14.41 -18.83
CA VAL A 367 -8.32 -13.48 -18.23
C VAL A 367 -9.00 -14.13 -17.03
N THR A 368 -8.96 -13.48 -15.88
CA THR A 368 -9.65 -13.90 -14.65
C THR A 368 -10.63 -12.82 -14.22
N PHE A 369 -11.89 -13.17 -14.01
CA PHE A 369 -12.92 -12.23 -13.57
C PHE A 369 -12.99 -12.18 -12.05
N ILE A 370 -12.83 -10.98 -11.48
CA ILE A 370 -12.87 -10.75 -10.03
C ILE A 370 -14.10 -9.91 -9.68
N PRO A 371 -14.95 -10.34 -8.71
CA PRO A 371 -16.10 -9.56 -8.27
C PRO A 371 -15.70 -8.19 -7.71
N LYS A 372 -16.42 -7.14 -8.11
CA LYS A 372 -16.27 -5.79 -7.55
C LYS A 372 -16.75 -5.81 -6.10
N PRO A 373 -15.97 -5.32 -5.12
CA PRO A 373 -16.39 -5.33 -3.71
C PRO A 373 -17.62 -4.45 -3.50
N GLY A 374 -18.45 -4.81 -2.51
CA GLY A 374 -19.59 -4.00 -2.07
C GLY A 374 -20.83 -4.07 -2.96
N LYS A 375 -20.88 -4.95 -3.96
CA LYS A 375 -22.10 -5.23 -4.72
C LYS A 375 -23.00 -6.20 -3.97
N SER A 376 -24.29 -5.90 -3.90
CA SER A 376 -25.33 -6.76 -3.33
C SER A 376 -25.75 -7.87 -4.30
N ASP A 377 -25.55 -7.65 -5.60
CA ASP A 377 -25.91 -8.58 -6.68
C ASP A 377 -24.72 -8.78 -7.65
N TYR A 378 -24.40 -10.05 -7.91
CA TYR A 378 -23.34 -10.51 -8.80
C TYR A 378 -23.88 -11.32 -9.98
N THR A 379 -25.16 -11.20 -10.29
CA THR A 379 -25.77 -11.75 -11.51
C THR A 379 -25.47 -10.86 -12.73
N ASP A 380 -25.19 -9.57 -12.54
CA ASP A 380 -24.75 -8.67 -13.62
C ASP A 380 -23.27 -8.92 -13.99
N PRO A 381 -22.94 -9.23 -15.26
CA PRO A 381 -21.56 -9.35 -15.73
C PRO A 381 -20.71 -8.09 -15.45
N LYS A 382 -21.30 -6.89 -15.43
CA LYS A 382 -20.61 -5.63 -15.10
C LYS A 382 -20.23 -5.54 -13.62
N SER A 383 -20.73 -6.41 -12.75
CA SER A 383 -20.28 -6.54 -11.36
C SER A 383 -18.91 -7.22 -11.22
N TYR A 384 -18.32 -7.72 -12.31
CA TYR A 384 -16.98 -8.28 -12.33
C TYR A 384 -15.98 -7.34 -13.01
N ARG A 385 -14.69 -7.47 -12.68
CA ARG A 385 -13.56 -6.82 -13.37
C ARG A 385 -12.70 -7.90 -14.02
N PRO A 386 -12.42 -7.80 -15.33
CA PRO A 386 -11.45 -8.67 -15.96
C PRO A 386 -10.04 -8.29 -15.50
N ILE A 387 -9.24 -9.27 -15.11
CA ILE A 387 -7.81 -9.13 -14.85
C ILE A 387 -7.05 -10.00 -15.84
N SER A 388 -6.26 -9.34 -16.70
CA SER A 388 -5.44 -9.98 -17.72
C SER A 388 -4.07 -10.36 -17.15
N LEU A 389 -3.81 -11.66 -17.06
CA LEU A 389 -2.51 -12.21 -16.69
C LEU A 389 -1.70 -12.50 -17.96
N THR A 390 -0.78 -11.59 -18.27
CA THR A 390 0.16 -11.70 -19.41
C THR A 390 1.54 -12.19 -18.95
N SER A 391 2.35 -12.66 -19.90
CA SER A 391 3.73 -13.11 -19.67
C SER A 391 4.58 -12.02 -19.01
N PHE A 392 5.42 -12.40 -18.04
CA PHE A 392 6.40 -11.47 -17.45
C PHE A 392 7.54 -11.11 -18.41
N LEU A 393 7.76 -11.88 -19.47
CA LEU A 393 8.69 -11.52 -20.52
C LEU A 393 8.15 -10.33 -21.34
N LEU A 394 6.87 -10.39 -21.70
CA LEU A 394 6.16 -9.25 -22.34
C LEU A 394 6.18 -8.01 -21.43
N LYS A 395 5.79 -8.15 -20.16
CA LYS A 395 5.80 -7.03 -19.20
C LYS A 395 7.18 -6.42 -19.01
N THR A 396 8.23 -7.23 -19.07
CA THR A 396 9.61 -6.75 -18.98
C THR A 396 9.93 -5.86 -20.17
N MET A 397 9.54 -6.27 -21.38
CA MET A 397 9.70 -5.48 -22.60
C MET A 397 8.86 -4.19 -22.56
N GLU A 398 7.58 -4.28 -22.19
CA GLU A 398 6.68 -3.12 -22.05
C GLU A 398 7.26 -2.07 -21.09
N ARG A 399 7.84 -2.49 -19.96
CA ARG A 399 8.49 -1.56 -19.01
C ARG A 399 9.71 -0.87 -19.58
N MET A 400 10.46 -1.51 -20.48
CA MET A 400 11.59 -0.88 -21.15
C MET A 400 11.10 0.16 -22.16
N CYS A 401 10.07 -0.18 -22.95
CA CYS A 401 9.43 0.77 -23.86
C CYS A 401 8.82 1.95 -23.12
N GLU A 402 8.11 1.71 -22.00
CA GLU A 402 7.56 2.78 -21.15
C GLU A 402 8.67 3.70 -20.63
N ARG A 403 9.78 3.13 -20.17
CA ARG A 403 10.92 3.90 -19.68
C ARG A 403 11.54 4.74 -20.80
N GLU A 404 11.65 4.21 -22.01
CA GLU A 404 12.11 4.97 -23.17
C GLU A 404 11.15 6.11 -23.50
N LEU A 405 9.83 5.85 -23.56
CA LEU A 405 8.80 6.87 -23.81
C LEU A 405 8.86 8.01 -22.80
N ARG A 406 9.02 7.68 -21.51
CA ARG A 406 9.15 8.67 -20.43
C ARG A 406 10.47 9.44 -20.46
N GLY A 407 11.56 8.78 -20.85
CA GLY A 407 12.90 9.36 -20.93
C GLY A 407 13.19 10.14 -22.20
N SER A 408 12.32 10.07 -23.21
CA SER A 408 12.48 10.74 -24.50
C SER A 408 11.26 11.62 -24.82
N ALA A 409 10.26 11.07 -25.50
CA ALA A 409 9.09 11.78 -26.00
C ALA A 409 8.37 12.59 -24.93
N LEU A 410 8.09 11.99 -23.76
CA LEU A 410 7.36 12.68 -22.69
C LEU A 410 8.23 13.62 -21.85
N MET A 411 9.55 13.59 -22.01
CA MET A 411 10.43 14.62 -21.44
C MET A 411 10.39 15.88 -22.30
N ASN A 412 10.37 15.72 -23.62
CA ASN A 412 10.33 16.83 -24.59
C ASN A 412 8.93 17.43 -24.74
N LEU A 413 7.89 16.59 -24.71
CA LEU A 413 6.48 16.96 -24.83
C LEU A 413 5.69 16.30 -23.70
N PRO A 414 5.70 16.89 -22.48
CA PRO A 414 5.09 16.28 -21.30
C PRO A 414 3.57 16.22 -21.38
N LEU A 415 3.00 15.30 -20.60
CA LEU A 415 1.57 15.24 -20.36
C LEU A 415 1.10 16.49 -19.60
N HIS A 416 -0.19 16.80 -19.73
CA HIS A 416 -0.79 17.94 -19.05
C HIS A 416 -0.61 17.87 -17.52
N ASP A 417 -0.31 18.98 -16.85
CA ASP A 417 0.00 18.97 -15.40
C ASP A 417 -1.18 18.51 -14.51
N LYS A 418 -2.40 18.63 -15.01
CA LYS A 418 -3.60 18.11 -14.30
C LYS A 418 -3.84 16.61 -14.53
N GLN A 419 -2.96 15.90 -15.24
CA GLN A 419 -2.97 14.44 -15.31
C GLN A 419 -2.31 13.88 -14.04
N HIS A 420 -3.08 13.21 -13.19
CA HIS A 420 -2.57 12.60 -11.95
C HIS A 420 -2.38 11.09 -12.06
N ALA A 421 -3.29 10.41 -12.76
CA ALA A 421 -3.19 8.96 -12.95
C ALA A 421 -1.92 8.60 -13.73
N TYR A 422 -1.23 7.54 -13.29
CA TYR A 422 -0.04 6.98 -13.92
C TYR A 422 1.14 7.97 -14.13
N SER A 423 1.17 9.04 -13.34
CA SER A 423 2.22 10.06 -13.38
C SER A 423 3.13 9.93 -12.15
N LEU A 424 4.45 10.00 -12.37
CA LEU A 424 5.43 9.93 -11.29
C LEU A 424 5.24 11.11 -10.33
N GLY A 425 5.25 10.82 -9.03
CA GLY A 425 5.08 11.83 -7.97
C GLY A 425 3.64 12.34 -7.78
N LYS A 426 2.64 11.77 -8.48
CA LYS A 426 1.22 12.11 -8.31
C LYS A 426 0.42 10.91 -7.80
N SER A 427 -0.59 11.19 -7.00
CA SER A 427 -1.53 10.22 -6.41
C SER A 427 -2.98 10.69 -6.56
N THR A 428 -3.93 9.82 -6.20
CA THR A 428 -5.35 10.20 -6.08
C THR A 428 -5.57 11.31 -5.06
N GLU A 429 -4.78 11.33 -3.98
CA GLU A 429 -4.81 12.38 -2.97
C GLU A 429 -4.35 13.72 -3.54
N SER A 430 -3.28 13.73 -4.34
CA SER A 430 -2.82 14.96 -4.97
C SER A 430 -3.84 15.55 -5.95
N ALA A 431 -4.65 14.71 -6.61
CA ALA A 431 -5.74 15.16 -7.46
C ALA A 431 -6.88 15.77 -6.62
N LEU A 432 -7.25 15.07 -5.53
CA LEU A 432 -8.29 15.51 -4.61
C LEU A 432 -7.94 16.84 -3.95
N HIS A 433 -6.69 17.00 -3.48
CA HIS A 433 -6.20 18.26 -2.91
C HIS A 433 -6.36 19.42 -3.90
N LYS A 434 -5.97 19.26 -5.18
CA LYS A 434 -6.14 20.32 -6.18
C LYS A 434 -7.61 20.72 -6.40
N VAL A 435 -8.54 19.76 -6.30
CA VAL A 435 -9.98 20.05 -6.42
C VAL A 435 -10.49 20.78 -5.18
N ILE A 436 -10.12 20.31 -3.98
CA ILE A 436 -10.51 20.93 -2.71
C ILE A 436 -9.99 22.36 -2.62
N THR A 437 -8.72 22.59 -2.93
CA THR A 437 -8.12 23.94 -2.90
C THR A 437 -8.89 24.91 -3.81
N LYS A 438 -9.31 24.48 -5.01
CA LYS A 438 -10.14 25.32 -5.89
C LYS A 438 -11.50 25.66 -5.28
N ILE A 439 -12.11 24.71 -4.58
CA ILE A 439 -13.39 24.94 -3.91
C ILE A 439 -13.19 25.92 -2.75
N GLU A 440 -12.14 25.76 -1.96
CA GLU A 440 -11.80 26.63 -0.83
C GLU A 440 -11.48 28.06 -1.28
N GLU A 441 -10.69 28.23 -2.36
CA GLU A 441 -10.39 29.53 -2.98
C GLU A 441 -11.66 30.26 -3.42
N ALA A 442 -12.58 29.54 -4.09
CA ALA A 442 -13.86 30.11 -4.51
C ALA A 442 -14.72 30.54 -3.30
N ILE A 443 -14.78 29.72 -2.24
CA ILE A 443 -15.48 30.07 -1.00
C ILE A 443 -14.88 31.33 -0.36
N GLN A 444 -13.55 31.41 -0.29
CA GLN A 444 -12.84 32.55 0.28
C GLN A 444 -13.11 33.84 -0.50
N ASN A 445 -13.19 33.75 -1.83
CA ASN A 445 -13.48 34.87 -2.73
C ASN A 445 -14.98 35.18 -2.85
N LYS A 446 -15.86 34.45 -2.14
CA LYS A 446 -17.32 34.54 -2.24
C LYS A 446 -17.85 34.29 -3.66
N GLU A 447 -17.15 33.45 -4.41
CA GLU A 447 -17.51 33.00 -5.74
C GLU A 447 -18.31 31.68 -5.70
N ILE A 448 -18.98 31.34 -6.80
CA ILE A 448 -19.67 30.07 -6.97
C ILE A 448 -18.74 29.10 -7.69
N CYS A 449 -18.37 27.99 -7.03
CA CYS A 449 -17.61 26.91 -7.66
C CYS A 449 -18.55 25.86 -8.27
N LEU A 450 -18.46 25.66 -9.58
CA LEU A 450 -19.18 24.61 -10.30
C LEU A 450 -18.25 23.46 -10.65
N GLY A 451 -18.63 22.23 -10.29
CA GLY A 451 -17.92 21.00 -10.63
C GLY A 451 -18.66 20.20 -11.70
N SER A 452 -17.97 19.82 -12.78
CA SER A 452 -18.46 18.86 -13.77
C SER A 452 -17.61 17.60 -13.70
N PHE A 453 -18.25 16.46 -13.47
CA PHE A 453 -17.61 15.15 -13.38
C PHE A 453 -18.02 14.30 -14.58
N ILE A 454 -17.04 13.93 -15.39
CA ILE A 454 -17.25 13.14 -16.61
C ILE A 454 -16.62 11.77 -16.38
N ASP A 455 -17.41 10.72 -16.52
CA ASP A 455 -16.94 9.33 -16.51
C ASP A 455 -17.01 8.75 -17.93
N ILE A 456 -15.91 8.16 -18.40
CA ILE A 456 -15.81 7.59 -19.75
C ILE A 456 -16.00 6.07 -19.64
N GLU A 457 -17.11 5.57 -20.18
CA GLU A 457 -17.39 4.12 -20.16
C GLU A 457 -16.37 3.36 -21.02
N GLY A 458 -15.66 2.40 -20.40
CA GLY A 458 -14.79 1.47 -21.12
C GLY A 458 -13.60 2.15 -21.81
N ALA A 459 -12.93 3.10 -21.14
CA ALA A 459 -11.84 3.88 -21.74
C ALA A 459 -10.75 3.03 -22.42
N PHE A 460 -10.36 1.90 -21.84
CA PHE A 460 -9.36 1.01 -22.48
C PHE A 460 -9.95 0.17 -23.61
N ASP A 461 -11.18 -0.34 -23.44
CA ASP A 461 -11.82 -1.27 -24.38
C ASP A 461 -12.33 -0.57 -25.64
N ARG A 462 -12.65 0.74 -25.55
CA ARG A 462 -13.19 1.55 -26.66
C ARG A 462 -12.16 2.45 -27.35
N THR A 463 -10.91 2.44 -26.89
CA THR A 463 -9.85 3.23 -27.56
C THR A 463 -9.36 2.49 -28.81
N ASN A 464 -9.47 3.14 -29.97
CA ASN A 464 -8.98 2.55 -31.22
C ASN A 464 -7.45 2.67 -31.36
N PHE A 465 -6.84 1.71 -32.05
CA PHE A 465 -5.39 1.70 -32.27
C PHE A 465 -4.90 2.90 -33.09
N SER A 466 -5.70 3.40 -34.04
CA SER A 466 -5.35 4.56 -34.85
C SER A 466 -5.22 5.84 -34.02
N SER A 467 -6.07 6.06 -33.02
CA SER A 467 -5.95 7.21 -32.11
C SER A 467 -4.75 7.08 -31.20
N ILE A 468 -4.40 5.87 -30.75
CA ILE A 468 -3.18 5.64 -29.97
C ILE A 468 -1.96 5.98 -30.82
N LYS A 469 -1.86 5.44 -32.04
CA LYS A 469 -0.76 5.74 -32.97
C LYS A 469 -0.68 7.25 -33.28
N GLY A 470 -1.82 7.90 -33.55
CA GLY A 470 -1.88 9.34 -33.77
C GLY A 470 -1.46 10.16 -32.55
N ALA A 471 -1.81 9.73 -31.33
CA ALA A 471 -1.36 10.38 -30.10
C ALA A 471 0.15 10.23 -29.90
N LEU A 472 0.71 9.03 -30.11
CA LEU A 472 2.15 8.79 -30.03
C LEU A 472 2.91 9.63 -31.08
N GLY A 473 2.38 9.74 -32.30
CA GLY A 473 2.93 10.62 -33.34
C GLY A 473 2.92 12.10 -32.95
N ARG A 474 1.84 12.60 -32.32
CA ARG A 474 1.79 13.98 -31.79
C ARG A 474 2.83 14.25 -30.70
N HIS A 475 3.17 13.24 -29.91
CA HIS A 475 4.27 13.31 -28.93
C HIS A 475 5.65 13.05 -29.53
N LYS A 476 5.77 12.96 -30.86
CA LYS A 476 7.03 12.71 -31.60
C LYS A 476 7.75 11.44 -31.15
N VAL A 477 6.98 10.40 -30.83
CA VAL A 477 7.54 9.06 -30.59
C VAL A 477 8.09 8.50 -31.91
N GLU A 478 9.26 7.88 -31.87
CA GLU A 478 9.89 7.28 -33.05
C GLU A 478 8.98 6.21 -33.68
N PRO A 479 8.78 6.21 -35.02
CA PRO A 479 7.87 5.27 -35.69
C PRO A 479 8.18 3.79 -35.39
N ALA A 480 9.46 3.45 -35.28
CA ALA A 480 9.93 2.11 -34.95
C ALA A 480 9.51 1.62 -33.55
N LEU A 481 9.06 2.51 -32.65
CA LEU A 481 8.47 2.15 -31.35
C LEU A 481 6.93 2.15 -31.39
N ILE A 482 6.32 2.78 -32.40
CA ILE A 482 4.86 2.86 -32.59
C ILE A 482 4.34 1.63 -33.36
N ASP A 483 5.12 1.16 -34.33
CA ASP A 483 4.84 -0.02 -35.14
C ASP A 483 5.31 -1.31 -34.47
#